data_AF-A0A2X3J7C7-F1
#
_entry.id   AF-A0A2X3J7C7-F1
#
_cell.length_a   1.000
_cell.length_b   1.000
_cell.length_c   1.000
_cell.angle_alpha   90.00
_cell.angle_beta   90.00
_cell.angle_gamma   90.00
#
_symmetry.space_group_name_H-M   'P 1'
#
loop_
_entity.id
_entity.type
_entity.pdbx_description
1 polymer ?
#
loop_
_entity_poly.entity_id
_entity_poly.type
_entity_poly.pdbx_seq_one_letter_code
_entity_poly.pdbx_strand_id
1 'polypeptide(L)'
;MDINYVVSKMKDINDLINAGAFDSAYKNVKKILKALDYLNAISSNKIIILSNLAGNLIDIGSFSNKKSIAEEGLRIFINNRKDILTITTGSSYYYNLANGMSAVLDFNPCDDANIDTFIKLNEVKNNYWKSYKFSREEGDVQPSVND
;
A
#
# COMPACT_ATOMS: atom_id res chain seq x y z
N MET A 1 18.87 9.91 10.53
CA MET A 1 17.59 10.39 9.95
C MET A 1 16.62 10.49 11.11
N ASP A 2 15.94 11.63 11.29
CA ASP A 2 14.93 11.78 12.34
C ASP A 2 13.50 11.66 11.79
N ILE A 3 12.52 11.61 12.68
CA ILE A 3 11.11 11.42 12.33
C ILE A 3 10.52 12.60 11.54
N ASN A 4 10.94 13.84 11.83
CA ASN A 4 10.44 15.03 11.15
C ASN A 4 10.91 15.05 9.69
N TYR A 5 12.16 14.66 9.46
CA TYR A 5 12.68 14.45 8.12
C TYR A 5 11.88 13.38 7.36
N VAL A 6 11.53 12.26 8.01
CA VAL A 6 10.73 11.19 7.38
C VAL A 6 9.35 11.70 7.01
N VAL A 7 8.65 12.38 7.92
CA VAL A 7 7.31 12.95 7.66
C VAL A 7 7.36 13.93 6.49
N SER A 8 8.33 14.85 6.48
CA SER A 8 8.53 15.78 5.36
C SER A 8 8.78 15.04 4.05
N LYS A 9 9.62 14.00 4.06
CA LYS A 9 9.91 13.22 2.85
C LYS A 9 8.73 12.37 2.37
N MET A 10 7.87 11.91 3.27
CA MET A 10 6.65 11.22 2.88
C MET A 10 5.67 12.15 2.16
N LYS A 11 5.57 13.42 2.58
CA LYS A 11 4.83 14.43 1.83
C LYS A 11 5.43 14.62 0.42
N ASP A 12 6.74 14.80 0.33
CA ASP A 12 7.43 14.93 -0.96
C ASP A 12 7.20 13.71 -1.87
N ILE A 13 7.16 12.49 -1.31
CA ILE A 13 6.87 11.27 -2.07
C ILE A 13 5.47 11.33 -2.68
N ASN A 14 4.46 11.71 -1.89
CA ASN A 14 3.09 11.84 -2.40
C ASN A 14 2.98 12.92 -3.47
N ASP A 15 3.63 14.07 -3.28
CA ASP A 15 3.66 15.15 -4.28
C ASP A 15 4.31 14.67 -5.60
N LEU A 16 5.39 13.89 -5.52
CA LEU A 16 6.04 13.27 -6.69
C LEU A 16 5.14 12.24 -7.38
N ILE A 17 4.41 11.40 -6.62
CA ILE A 17 3.45 10.44 -7.18
C ILE A 17 2.34 11.18 -7.93
N ASN A 18 1.77 12.21 -7.32
CA ASN A 18 0.71 13.03 -7.92
C ASN A 18 1.17 13.75 -9.19
N ALA A 19 2.45 14.15 -9.24
CA ALA A 19 3.06 14.77 -10.43
C ALA A 19 3.52 13.75 -11.49
N GLY A 20 3.35 12.44 -11.28
CA GLY A 20 3.84 11.39 -12.18
C GLY A 20 5.36 11.19 -12.17
N ALA A 21 6.08 11.78 -11.21
CA ALA A 21 7.54 11.69 -11.06
C ALA A 21 7.97 10.39 -10.33
N PHE A 22 7.51 9.26 -10.86
CA PHE A 22 7.57 7.95 -10.22
C PHE A 22 8.97 7.45 -9.86
N ASP A 23 9.97 7.68 -10.72
CA ASP A 23 11.34 7.23 -10.44
C ASP A 23 11.96 8.00 -9.26
N SER A 24 11.64 9.29 -9.13
CA SER A 24 12.06 10.12 -7.99
C SER A 24 11.33 9.71 -6.71
N ALA A 25 10.02 9.45 -6.80
CA ALA A 25 9.24 8.93 -5.68
C ALA A 25 9.80 7.59 -5.19
N TYR A 26 10.04 6.64 -6.11
CA TYR A 26 10.62 5.33 -5.80
C TYR A 26 11.99 5.47 -5.13
N LYS A 27 12.89 6.32 -5.66
CA LYS A 27 14.19 6.57 -5.05
C LYS A 27 14.07 7.06 -3.61
N ASN A 28 13.13 7.97 -3.33
CA ASN A 28 12.88 8.46 -1.97
C ASN A 28 12.32 7.38 -1.05
N VAL A 29 11.36 6.57 -1.54
CA VAL A 29 10.82 5.42 -0.80
C VAL A 29 11.95 4.45 -0.41
N LYS A 30 12.80 4.05 -1.37
CA LYS A 30 13.93 3.14 -1.11
C LYS A 30 14.95 3.72 -0.14
N LYS A 31 15.17 5.04 -0.16
CA LYS A 31 16.05 5.71 0.79
C LYS A 31 15.53 5.59 2.23
N ILE A 32 14.22 5.77 2.44
CA ILE A 32 13.63 5.67 3.77
C ILE A 32 13.59 4.21 4.24
N LEU A 33 13.18 3.27 3.37
CA LEU A 33 13.15 1.84 3.71
C LEU A 33 14.52 1.33 4.19
N LYS A 34 15.63 1.71 3.53
CA LYS A 34 16.99 1.33 3.95
C LYS A 34 17.41 1.93 5.29
N ALA A 35 16.81 3.05 5.69
CA ALA A 35 17.14 3.76 6.92
C ALA A 35 16.22 3.38 8.09
N LEU A 36 15.14 2.61 7.84
CA LEU A 36 14.05 2.37 8.77
C LEU A 36 14.52 1.77 10.11
N ASP A 37 15.38 0.75 10.05
CA ASP A 37 15.90 0.08 11.25
C ASP A 37 16.72 1.03 12.14
N TYR A 38 17.41 1.99 11.51
CA TYR A 38 18.28 2.97 12.17
C TYR A 38 17.55 4.26 12.59
N LEU A 39 16.25 4.38 12.31
CA LEU A 39 15.47 5.52 12.79
C LEU A 39 15.36 5.47 14.31
N ASN A 40 15.68 6.60 14.96
CA ASN A 40 15.42 6.79 16.38
C ASN A 40 13.94 7.10 16.61
N ALA A 41 13.10 6.07 16.48
CA ALA A 41 11.65 6.13 16.63
C ALA A 41 11.15 4.87 17.34
N ILE A 42 10.03 4.98 18.05
CA ILE A 42 9.36 3.82 18.67
C ILE A 42 8.86 2.84 17.60
N SER A 43 8.74 1.57 17.96
CA SER A 43 8.40 0.48 17.01
C SER A 43 7.09 0.72 16.25
N SER A 44 6.05 1.24 16.91
CA SER A 44 4.77 1.55 16.25
C SER A 44 4.93 2.58 15.13
N ASN A 45 5.72 3.64 15.34
CA ASN A 45 6.00 4.63 14.30
C ASN A 45 6.77 4.02 13.12
N LYS A 46 7.73 3.12 13.39
CA LYS A 46 8.43 2.41 12.31
C LYS A 46 7.48 1.54 11.48
N ILE A 47 6.52 0.87 12.12
CA ILE A 47 5.50 0.05 11.43
C ILE A 47 4.57 0.95 10.60
N ILE A 48 4.13 2.09 11.12
CA ILE A 48 3.32 3.08 10.38
C ILE A 48 4.07 3.55 9.12
N ILE A 49 5.34 3.92 9.27
CA ILE A 49 6.18 4.34 8.15
C ILE A 49 6.31 3.20 7.13
N LEU A 50 6.59 1.97 7.58
CA LEU A 50 6.71 0.80 6.70
C LEU A 50 5.43 0.56 5.90
N SER A 51 4.26 0.60 6.56
CA SER A 51 2.96 0.42 5.94
C SER A 51 2.69 1.49 4.87
N ASN A 52 2.98 2.75 5.17
CA ASN A 52 2.79 3.85 4.21
C ASN A 52 3.75 3.75 3.02
N LEU A 53 5.02 3.40 3.25
CA LEU A 53 5.98 3.18 2.16
C LEU A 53 5.58 1.99 1.28
N ALA A 54 4.99 0.95 1.84
CA ALA A 54 4.42 -0.16 1.07
C ALA A 54 3.26 0.28 0.19
N GLY A 55 2.35 1.11 0.72
CA GLY A 55 1.28 1.75 -0.05
C GLY A 55 1.84 2.59 -1.20
N ASN A 56 2.84 3.44 -0.94
CA ASN A 56 3.47 4.23 -1.99
C ASN A 56 4.12 3.37 -3.09
N LEU A 57 4.73 2.22 -2.76
CA LEU A 57 5.25 1.30 -3.78
C LEU A 57 4.13 0.73 -4.66
N ILE A 58 2.98 0.39 -4.07
CA ILE A 58 1.81 -0.08 -4.82
C ILE A 58 1.32 1.02 -5.77
N ASP A 59 1.15 2.25 -5.28
CA ASP A 59 0.70 3.38 -6.10
C ASP A 59 1.68 3.68 -7.23
N ILE A 60 2.98 3.74 -6.93
CA ILE A 60 4.03 3.93 -7.93
C ILE A 60 3.98 2.82 -8.98
N GLY A 61 3.96 1.56 -8.57
CA GLY A 61 3.95 0.42 -9.49
C GLY A 61 2.70 0.38 -10.36
N SER A 62 1.54 0.69 -9.78
CA SER A 62 0.25 0.77 -10.47
C SER A 62 0.24 1.91 -11.49
N PHE A 63 0.51 3.15 -11.07
CA PHE A 63 0.41 4.32 -11.95
C PHE A 63 1.52 4.41 -13.00
N SER A 64 2.67 3.77 -12.76
CA SER A 64 3.76 3.70 -13.74
C SER A 64 3.74 2.45 -14.63
N ASN A 65 2.76 1.55 -14.45
CA ASN A 65 2.72 0.23 -15.09
C ASN A 65 3.99 -0.61 -14.86
N LYS A 66 4.63 -0.47 -13.69
CA LYS A 66 5.81 -1.24 -13.27
C LYS A 66 5.41 -2.25 -12.19
N LYS A 67 4.89 -3.41 -12.64
CA LYS A 67 4.42 -4.50 -11.77
C LYS A 67 5.40 -4.89 -10.67
N SER A 68 6.70 -4.99 -10.98
CA SER A 68 7.72 -5.36 -10.00
C SER A 68 7.79 -4.41 -8.79
N ILE A 69 7.49 -3.12 -8.97
CA ILE A 69 7.45 -2.16 -7.86
C ILE A 69 6.21 -2.40 -6.99
N ALA A 70 5.05 -2.67 -7.60
CA ALA A 70 3.85 -3.02 -6.85
C ALA A 70 4.02 -4.34 -6.08
N GLU A 71 4.71 -5.32 -6.66
CA GLU A 71 5.06 -6.58 -5.99
C GLU A 71 5.96 -6.36 -4.76
N GLU A 72 6.91 -5.42 -4.82
CA GLU A 72 7.71 -5.05 -3.65
C GLU A 72 6.83 -4.53 -2.51
N GLY A 73 5.89 -3.63 -2.80
CA GLY A 73 4.95 -3.09 -1.81
C GLY A 73 4.03 -4.15 -1.22
N LEU A 74 3.44 -4.99 -2.09
CA LEU A 74 2.56 -6.09 -1.68
C LEU A 74 3.29 -7.08 -0.76
N ARG A 75 4.54 -7.43 -1.08
CA ARG A 75 5.36 -8.33 -0.23
C ARG A 75 5.58 -7.75 1.16
N ILE A 76 5.75 -6.43 1.29
CA ILE A 76 5.89 -5.78 2.61
C ILE A 76 4.60 -5.96 3.43
N PHE A 77 3.41 -5.74 2.86
CA PHE A 77 2.14 -5.95 3.56
C PHE A 77 1.99 -7.40 4.04
N ILE A 78 2.25 -8.37 3.16
CA ILE A 78 2.11 -9.79 3.49
C ILE A 78 3.07 -10.20 4.61
N ASN A 79 4.34 -9.82 4.50
CA ASN A 79 5.37 -10.22 5.46
C ASN A 79 5.20 -9.55 6.84
N ASN A 80 4.55 -8.39 6.90
CA ASN A 80 4.38 -7.62 8.14
C ASN A 80 2.91 -7.56 8.59
N ARG A 81 2.06 -8.46 8.10
CA ARG A 81 0.61 -8.47 8.36
C ARG A 81 0.26 -8.30 9.84
N LYS A 82 0.88 -9.10 10.70
CA LYS A 82 0.57 -9.10 12.15
C LYS A 82 0.88 -7.74 12.76
N ASP A 83 2.07 -7.22 12.49
CA ASP A 83 2.54 -5.96 13.06
C ASP A 83 1.73 -4.78 12.54
N ILE A 84 1.45 -4.74 11.24
CA ILE A 84 0.62 -3.68 10.63
C ILE A 84 -0.78 -3.68 11.26
N LEU A 85 -1.42 -4.84 11.40
CA LEU A 85 -2.75 -4.95 12.03
C LEU A 85 -2.78 -4.54 13.51
N THR A 86 -1.62 -4.39 14.18
CA THR A 86 -1.59 -3.82 15.54
C THR A 86 -1.70 -2.30 15.57
N ILE A 87 -1.41 -1.62 14.45
CA ILE A 87 -1.36 -0.15 14.37
C ILE A 87 -2.34 0.45 13.36
N THR A 88 -3.03 -0.37 12.56
CA THR A 88 -4.05 0.07 11.60
C THR A 88 -5.33 -0.71 11.77
N THR A 89 -6.42 -0.15 11.27
CA THR A 89 -7.72 -0.83 11.20
C THR A 89 -7.71 -2.00 10.25
N GLY A 90 -8.60 -2.98 10.48
CA GLY A 90 -8.77 -4.11 9.59
C GLY A 90 -9.20 -3.64 8.20
N SER A 91 -10.09 -2.64 8.14
CA SER A 91 -10.52 -2.01 6.88
C SER A 91 -9.33 -1.53 6.05
N SER A 92 -8.51 -0.64 6.61
CA SER A 92 -7.36 -0.05 5.92
C SER A 92 -6.35 -1.10 5.47
N TYR A 93 -6.09 -2.12 6.29
CA TYR A 93 -5.17 -3.19 5.93
C TYR A 93 -5.67 -3.98 4.71
N TYR A 94 -6.91 -4.47 4.75
CA TYR A 94 -7.44 -5.30 3.68
C TYR A 94 -7.71 -4.51 2.40
N TYR A 95 -8.02 -3.21 2.49
CA TYR A 95 -8.12 -2.31 1.34
C TYR A 95 -6.78 -2.19 0.61
N ASN A 96 -5.72 -1.85 1.35
CA ASN A 96 -4.37 -1.70 0.77
C ASN A 96 -3.82 -3.03 0.25
N LEU A 97 -4.10 -4.15 0.94
CA LEU A 97 -3.76 -5.49 0.44
C LEU A 97 -4.46 -5.78 -0.89
N ALA A 98 -5.76 -5.47 -0.99
CA ALA A 98 -6.52 -5.67 -2.22
C ALA A 98 -6.00 -4.78 -3.37
N ASN A 99 -5.68 -3.51 -3.11
CA ASN A 99 -5.05 -2.62 -4.10
C ASN A 99 -3.73 -3.20 -4.61
N GLY A 100 -2.87 -3.68 -3.71
CA GLY A 100 -1.60 -4.31 -4.08
C GLY A 100 -1.81 -5.58 -4.91
N MET A 101 -2.73 -6.45 -4.51
CA MET A 101 -3.07 -7.66 -5.27
C MET A 101 -3.65 -7.33 -6.65
N SER A 102 -4.48 -6.29 -6.75
CA SER A 102 -5.04 -5.83 -8.02
C SER A 102 -3.98 -5.24 -8.93
N ALA A 103 -3.03 -4.48 -8.39
CA ALA A 103 -1.96 -3.86 -9.16
C ALA A 103 -0.97 -4.87 -9.79
N VAL A 104 -0.85 -6.05 -9.20
CA VAL A 104 0.02 -7.13 -9.72
C VAL A 104 -0.76 -8.16 -10.54
N LEU A 105 -2.10 -8.08 -10.54
CA LEU A 105 -2.94 -8.98 -11.30
C LEU A 105 -2.91 -8.60 -12.77
N ASP A 106 -2.44 -9.53 -13.60
CA ASP A 106 -2.49 -9.39 -15.05
C ASP A 106 -3.82 -9.99 -15.54
N PHE A 107 -4.87 -9.17 -15.52
CA PHE A 107 -6.21 -9.55 -15.96
C PHE A 107 -6.57 -8.82 -17.23
N ASN A 108 -6.64 -9.55 -18.34
CA ASN A 108 -7.21 -9.08 -19.59
C ASN A 108 -8.55 -9.81 -19.83
N PRO A 109 -9.69 -9.10 -19.84
CA PRO A 109 -11.00 -9.71 -20.08
C PRO A 109 -11.19 -10.21 -21.52
N CYS A 110 -10.28 -9.83 -22.45
CA CYS A 110 -10.30 -10.23 -23.84
C CYS A 110 -9.37 -11.40 -24.18
N ASP A 111 -8.52 -11.83 -23.24
CA ASP A 111 -7.67 -13.01 -23.41
C ASP A 111 -8.38 -14.27 -22.91
N ASP A 112 -7.90 -15.44 -23.32
CA ASP A 112 -8.33 -16.73 -22.77
C ASP A 112 -8.01 -16.77 -21.26
N ALA A 113 -8.97 -16.35 -20.45
CA ALA A 113 -8.80 -16.23 -19.02
C ALA A 113 -8.55 -17.61 -18.40
N ASN A 114 -7.34 -17.83 -17.89
CA ASN A 114 -7.01 -19.06 -17.17
C ASN A 114 -7.70 -19.07 -15.79
N ILE A 115 -7.98 -20.28 -15.29
CA ILE A 115 -8.66 -20.47 -14.00
C ILE A 115 -7.90 -19.82 -12.83
N ASP A 116 -6.57 -19.77 -12.89
CA ASP A 116 -5.73 -19.17 -11.85
C ASP A 116 -5.93 -17.65 -11.76
N THR A 117 -6.12 -16.97 -12.90
CA THR A 117 -6.40 -15.54 -12.96
C THR A 117 -7.77 -15.24 -12.36
N PHE A 118 -8.78 -16.08 -12.60
CA PHE A 118 -10.08 -15.96 -11.93
C PHE A 118 -9.99 -16.16 -10.41
N ILE A 119 -9.20 -17.14 -9.96
CA ILE A 119 -8.96 -17.37 -8.53
C ILE A 119 -8.33 -16.13 -7.91
N LYS A 120 -7.25 -15.60 -8.51
CA LYS A 120 -6.58 -14.38 -8.02
C LYS A 120 -7.50 -13.16 -8.03
N LEU A 121 -8.32 -12.99 -9.06
CA LEU A 121 -9.33 -11.92 -9.12
C LEU A 121 -10.36 -12.06 -8.00
N ASN A 122 -10.79 -13.29 -7.70
CA ASN A 122 -11.70 -13.54 -6.59
C ASN A 122 -11.05 -13.23 -5.23
N GLU A 123 -9.76 -13.52 -5.07
CA GLU A 123 -9.02 -13.14 -3.86
C GLU A 123 -8.93 -11.62 -3.69
N VAL A 124 -8.70 -10.86 -4.76
CA VAL A 124 -8.75 -9.39 -4.73
C VAL A 124 -10.12 -8.91 -4.23
N LYS A 125 -11.20 -9.39 -4.87
CA LYS A 125 -12.59 -9.05 -4.49
C LYS A 125 -12.90 -9.42 -3.05
N ASN A 126 -12.45 -10.58 -2.59
CA ASN A 126 -12.65 -11.04 -1.21
C ASN A 126 -11.95 -10.14 -0.19
N ASN A 127 -10.76 -9.60 -0.51
CA ASN A 127 -10.08 -8.66 0.38
C ASN A 127 -10.76 -7.29 0.41
N TYR A 128 -11.26 -6.78 -0.72
CA TYR A 128 -12.13 -5.60 -0.71
C TYR A 128 -13.39 -5.82 0.12
N TRP A 129 -14.03 -6.98 0.00
CA TRP A 129 -15.20 -7.32 0.82
C TRP A 129 -14.87 -7.40 2.32
N LYS A 130 -13.73 -7.99 2.69
CA LYS A 130 -13.24 -7.98 4.08
C LYS A 130 -13.05 -6.55 4.57
N SER A 131 -12.39 -5.70 3.79
CA SER A 131 -12.18 -4.29 4.11
C SER A 131 -13.50 -3.60 4.43
N TYR A 132 -14.50 -3.76 3.55
CA TYR A 132 -15.82 -3.18 3.73
C TYR A 132 -16.51 -3.69 5.00
N LYS A 133 -16.46 -5.00 5.29
CA LYS A 133 -17.05 -5.52 6.54
C LYS A 133 -16.39 -4.93 7.77
N PHE A 134 -15.07 -4.84 7.81
CA PHE A 134 -14.35 -4.22 8.91
C PHE A 134 -14.72 -2.74 9.06
N SER A 135 -14.85 -1.98 7.96
CA SER A 135 -15.23 -0.56 8.06
C SER A 135 -16.63 -0.37 8.65
N ARG A 136 -17.55 -1.31 8.42
CA ARG A 136 -18.88 -1.31 9.04
C ARG A 136 -18.83 -1.59 10.55
N GLU A 137 -17.94 -2.48 10.99
CA GLU A 137 -17.76 -2.85 12.39
C GLU A 137 -17.01 -1.76 13.19
N GLU A 138 -16.08 -1.06 12.54
CA GLU A 138 -15.27 0.03 13.12
C GLU A 138 -16.05 1.34 13.29
N GLY A 139 -17.29 1.39 12.80
CA GLY A 139 -18.11 2.60 12.69
C GLY A 139 -17.83 3.30 11.37
N ASP A 140 -18.89 3.54 10.57
CA ASP A 140 -18.77 4.19 9.25
C ASP A 140 -17.91 5.47 9.35
N VAL A 141 -16.72 5.46 8.75
CA VAL A 141 -16.09 6.71 8.33
C VAL A 141 -16.89 7.18 7.13
N GLN A 142 -17.78 8.16 7.35
CA GLN A 142 -18.44 8.81 6.23
C GLN A 142 -17.36 9.31 5.26
N PRO A 143 -17.50 9.10 3.95
CA PRO A 143 -16.65 9.79 2.99
C PRO A 143 -16.71 11.28 3.32
N SER A 144 -15.56 11.94 3.44
CA SER A 144 -15.53 13.39 3.62
C SER A 144 -16.31 14.00 2.46
N VAL A 145 -17.52 14.48 2.75
CA VAL A 145 -18.28 15.31 1.83
C VAL A 145 -17.49 16.62 1.80
N ASN A 146 -16.71 16.82 0.73
CA ASN A 146 -16.13 18.12 0.48
C ASN A 146 -17.28 19.02 0.02
N ASP A 147 -17.78 19.84 0.94
CA ASP A 147 -18.60 21.02 0.63
C ASP A 147 -17.77 22.08 -0.12
#